data_AF-A0A536M5U1-F1
#
_entry.id   AF-A0A536M5U1-F1
#
_cell.length_a   1.000
_cell.length_b   1.000
_cell.length_c   1.000
_cell.angle_alpha   90.00
_cell.angle_beta   90.00
_cell.angle_gamma   90.00
#
_symmetry.space_group_name_H-M   'P 1'
#
loop_
_entity.id
_entity.type
_entity.pdbx_description
1 polymer ?
#
loop_
_entity_poly.entity_id
_entity_poly.type
_entity_poly.pdbx_seq_one_letter_code
_entity_poly.pdbx_strand_id
1 'polypeptide(L)' 'MVEQTTDLRIEMAASQTVTCAHHWQIETPNGETSEACCKLCGATRSFANYSHRRPMTRTTVRTPSDQTTRFQV' A
#
# COMPACT_ATOMS: atom_id res chain seq x y z
N MET A 1 -47.86 36.51 -2.46
CA MET A 1 -47.63 35.36 -1.58
C MET A 1 -46.48 34.59 -2.20
N VAL A 2 -45.35 34.52 -1.49
CA VAL A 2 -44.01 34.27 -2.06
C VAL A 2 -43.82 32.86 -2.63
N GLU A 3 -43.28 32.83 -3.85
CA GLU A 3 -42.84 31.66 -4.61
C GLU A 3 -41.66 31.00 -3.88
N GLN A 4 -41.87 29.79 -3.38
CA GLN A 4 -40.81 29.03 -2.72
C GLN A 4 -40.25 28.02 -3.71
N THR A 5 -39.26 28.48 -4.46
CA THR A 5 -38.34 27.64 -5.23
C THR A 5 -37.53 26.80 -4.25
N THR A 6 -37.93 25.55 -4.02
CA THR A 6 -37.14 24.58 -3.26
C THR A 6 -35.96 24.15 -4.13
N ASP A 7 -34.82 24.81 -3.93
CA ASP A 7 -33.51 24.38 -4.42
C ASP A 7 -33.14 23.08 -3.70
N LEU A 8 -33.55 21.95 -4.28
CA LEU A 8 -33.13 20.62 -3.87
C LEU A 8 -31.70 20.41 -4.37
N ARG A 9 -30.77 21.08 -3.68
CA ARG A 9 -29.33 20.86 -3.79
C ARG A 9 -29.04 19.41 -3.41
N ILE A 10 -28.90 18.56 -4.41
CA ILE A 10 -28.43 17.19 -4.25
C ILE A 10 -26.97 17.29 -3.78
N GLU A 11 -26.77 17.22 -2.47
CA GLU A 11 -25.45 17.07 -1.86
C GLU A 11 -24.95 15.65 -2.13
N MET A 12 -24.38 15.49 -3.32
CA MET A 12 -23.82 14.24 -3.85
C MET A 12 -22.44 14.00 -3.20
N ALA A 13 -22.42 13.59 -1.94
CA ALA A 13 -21.21 13.06 -1.28
C ALA A 13 -21.53 12.27 0.01
N ALA A 14 -22.63 11.52 0.05
CA ALA A 14 -22.72 10.43 1.02
C ALA A 14 -21.82 9.29 0.49
N SER A 15 -20.53 9.37 0.80
CA SER A 15 -19.63 8.22 0.73
C SER A 15 -20.16 7.18 1.70
N GLN A 16 -21.07 6.33 1.21
CA GLN A 16 -21.64 5.24 1.96
C GLN A 16 -20.44 4.40 2.42
N THR A 17 -20.12 4.50 3.71
CA THR A 17 -19.11 3.70 4.39
C THR A 17 -19.68 2.30 4.62
N VAL A 18 -20.20 1.68 3.56
CA VAL A 18 -20.35 0.23 3.52
C VAL A 18 -18.92 -0.27 3.63
N THR A 19 -18.59 -0.96 4.72
CA THR A 19 -17.28 -1.57 4.93
C THR A 19 -17.08 -2.63 3.86
N CYS A 20 -16.69 -2.20 2.68
CA CYS A 20 -16.46 -3.06 1.54
C CYS A 20 -15.18 -3.83 1.83
N ALA A 21 -15.30 -5.13 2.05
CA ALA A 21 -14.16 -6.02 2.03
C ALA A 21 -13.65 -6.09 0.59
N HIS A 22 -12.79 -5.15 0.22
CA HIS A 22 -12.42 -4.92 -1.16
C HIS A 22 -11.73 -6.16 -1.75
N HIS A 23 -12.43 -6.83 -2.66
CA HIS A 23 -11.87 -7.88 -3.48
C HIS A 23 -11.21 -7.24 -4.70
N TRP A 24 -9.93 -6.89 -4.55
CA TRP A 24 -9.13 -6.23 -5.58
C TRP A 24 -8.79 -7.20 -6.72
N GLN A 25 -9.20 -6.84 -7.94
CA GLN A 25 -8.71 -7.45 -9.17
C GLN A 25 -7.59 -6.57 -9.73
N ILE A 26 -6.36 -7.06 -9.66
CA ILE A 26 -5.17 -6.37 -10.17
C ILE A 26 -5.05 -6.65 -11.67
N GLU A 27 -4.92 -5.60 -12.47
CA GLU A 27 -4.77 -5.69 -13.93
C GLU A 27 -3.31 -5.97 -14.32
N THR A 28 -3.06 -6.07 -15.64
CA THR A 28 -1.73 -6.33 -16.19
C THR A 28 -0.73 -5.31 -15.64
N PRO A 29 0.45 -5.76 -15.16
CA PRO A 29 1.42 -4.87 -14.57
C PRO A 29 1.96 -3.86 -15.59
N ASN A 30 1.91 -2.58 -15.24
CA ASN A 30 2.47 -1.50 -16.05
C ASN A 30 3.78 -0.97 -15.42
N GLY A 31 4.77 -1.86 -15.30
CA GLY A 31 6.07 -1.54 -14.74
C GLY A 31 6.14 -1.72 -13.22
N GLU A 32 6.46 -0.64 -12.49
CA GLU A 32 6.67 -0.66 -11.04
C GLU A 32 5.38 -0.77 -10.22
N THR A 33 4.28 -0.28 -10.77
CA THR A 33 2.95 -0.34 -10.17
C THR A 33 1.97 -1.04 -11.10
N SER A 34 0.92 -1.61 -10.51
CA SER A 34 -0.23 -2.18 -11.20
C SER A 34 -1.49 -1.52 -10.67
N GLU A 35 -2.43 -1.24 -11.56
CA GLU A 35 -3.75 -0.75 -11.17
C GLU A 35 -4.64 -1.92 -10.78
N ALA A 36 -5.54 -1.69 -9.83
CA ALA A 36 -6.51 -2.69 -9.42
C ALA A 36 -7.88 -2.07 -9.21
N CYS A 37 -8.91 -2.81 -9.59
CA CYS A 37 -10.30 -2.41 -9.40
C CYS A 37 -11.01 -3.40 -8.47
N CYS A 38 -11.77 -2.90 -7.51
CA CYS A 38 -12.57 -3.72 -6.61
C CYS A 38 -13.85 -4.18 -7.30
N LYS A 39 -14.06 -5.49 -7.41
CA LYS A 39 -15.26 -6.07 -8.06
C LYS A 39 -16.59 -5.66 -7.42
N LEU A 40 -16.58 -5.36 -6.13
CA LEU A 40 -17.79 -5.14 -5.34
C LEU A 40 -18.28 -3.68 -5.38
N CYS A 41 -17.36 -2.72 -5.48
CA CYS A 41 -17.68 -1.29 -5.37
C CYS A 41 -17.09 -0.44 -6.49
N GLY A 42 -16.30 -1.02 -7.39
CA GLY A 42 -15.64 -0.31 -8.48
C GLY A 42 -14.52 0.64 -8.05
N ALA A 43 -14.13 0.63 -6.77
CA ALA A 43 -13.01 1.46 -6.31
C ALA A 43 -11.72 1.05 -7.04
N THR A 44 -10.89 2.02 -7.40
CA THR A 44 -9.59 1.79 -8.03
C THR A 44 -8.45 2.10 -7.06
N ARG A 45 -7.39 1.30 -7.08
CA ARG A 45 -6.20 1.48 -6.22
C ARG A 45 -4.96 0.96 -6.93
N SER A 46 -3.86 1.70 -6.83
CA SER A 46 -2.55 1.29 -7.34
C SER A 46 -1.79 0.46 -6.30
N PHE A 47 -1.16 -0.61 -6.77
CA PHE A 47 -0.36 -1.53 -5.98
C PHE A 47 1.07 -1.56 -6.52
N ALA A 48 2.06 -1.49 -5.63
CA ALA A 48 3.46 -1.66 -6.02
C ALA A 48 3.78 -3.15 -6.26
N ASN A 49 4.46 -3.45 -7.36
CA ASN A 49 4.78 -4.83 -7.77
C ASN A 49 5.93 -5.44 -6.95
N TYR A 50 6.68 -4.61 -6.23
CA TYR A 50 7.71 -5.06 -5.32
C TYR A 50 7.37 -4.62 -3.89
N SER A 51 7.64 -5.52 -2.95
CA SER A 51 7.65 -5.17 -1.54
C SER A 51 9.09 -4.89 -1.12
N HIS A 52 9.35 -3.73 -0.52
CA HIS A 52 10.59 -3.46 0.21
C HIS A 52 10.66 -4.33 1.47
N ARG A 53 10.85 -5.63 1.30
CA ARG A 53 11.10 -6.55 2.42
C ARG A 53 12.54 -6.34 2.86
N ARG A 54 12.74 -6.24 4.17
CA ARG A 54 14.07 -6.37 4.75
C ARG A 54 14.64 -7.72 4.29
N PRO A 55 15.85 -7.75 3.71
CA PRO A 55 16.44 -9.01 3.29
C PRO A 55 16.60 -9.90 4.52
N MET A 56 16.11 -11.14 4.44
CA MET A 56 16.37 -12.17 5.45
C MET A 56 17.78 -12.72 5.26
N THR A 57 18.79 -11.85 5.36
CA THR A 57 20.16 -12.32 5.42
C THR A 57 20.35 -13.03 6.76
N ARG A 58 20.62 -14.33 6.70
CA ARG A 58 21.04 -15.10 7.88
C ARG A 58 22.38 -14.53 8.34
N THR A 59 22.36 -13.69 9.37
CA THR A 59 23.57 -13.11 9.97
C THR A 59 24.44 -14.24 10.50
N THR A 60 25.43 -14.66 9.71
CA THR A 60 26.51 -15.50 10.23
C THR A 60 27.51 -14.55 10.86
N VAL A 61 27.32 -14.26 12.14
CA VAL A 61 28.32 -13.52 12.92
C VAL A 61 29.58 -14.38 12.93
N ARG A 62 30.57 -14.03 12.11
CA ARG A 62 31.93 -14.55 12.27
C ARG A 62 32.52 -13.80 13.46
N THR A 63 32.53 -14.46 14.61
CA THR A 63 33.23 -14.00 15.80
C THR A 63 34.71 -13.79 15.42
N PRO A 64 35.29 -12.59 15.57
CA PRO A 64 36.72 -12.40 15.38
C PRO A 64 37.43 -13.11 16.54
N SER A 65 38.12 -14.21 16.24
CA SER A 65 39.07 -14.81 17.16
C SER A 65 40.23 -13.83 17.36
N ASP A 66 40.29 -13.32 18.60
CA ASP A 66 41.34 -12.55 19.24
C ASP A 66 42.74 -12.92 18.71
N GLN A 67 43.37 -12.04 17.93
CA GLN A 67 44.79 -12.13 17.61
C GLN A 67 45.54 -11.04 18.39
N THR A 68 45.69 -11.26 19.69
CA THR A 68 46.70 -10.56 20.49
C THR A 68 48.07 -11.23 20.28
N THR A 69 48.74 -10.92 19.18
CA THR A 69 50.14 -11.27 19.00
C THR A 69 50.98 -10.01 19.16
N ARG A 70 51.35 -9.78 20.42
CA ARG A 70 52.45 -8.92 20.88
C ARG A 70 53.75 -9.30 20.17
N PHE A 71 54.28 -8.39 19.35
CA PHE A 71 55.71 -8.32 19.05
C PHE A 71 56.15 -6.86 19.18
N GLN A 72 57.02 -6.59 20.15
CA GLN A 72 57.69 -5.32 20.35
C GLN A 72 59.16 -5.53 19.97
N VAL A 73 59.68 -4.66 19.10
CA VAL A 73 61.09 -4.58 18.71
C VAL A 73 61.88 -3.73 19.70
#